data_AF-A0A1M5ILN7-F1
#
_entry.id   AF-A0A1M5ILN7-F1
#
_cell.length_a   1.000
_cell.length_b   1.000
_cell.length_c   1.000
_cell.angle_alpha   90.00
_cell.angle_beta   90.00
_cell.angle_gamma   90.00
#
_symmetry.space_group_name_H-M   'P 1'
#
loop_
_entity.id
_entity.type
_entity.pdbx_description
1 polymer ?
#
loop_
_entity_poly.entity_id
_entity_poly.type
_entity_poly.pdbx_seq_one_letter_code
_entity_poly.pdbx_strand_id
1 'polypeptide(L)'
;MYKINHKAVVLVFIFQMVVGGIWYASTPFSFLGRTALEDMAKQPTVGMVLLFAFSTFVYLYFTAWLLVKVKGLSGFGRFFLVMGIWLFIVVPNYIFVFINLHLSESDVLYLLSYGAVSCAIAAIILPLWRSSRSIFKD
;
A
#
# COMPACT_ATOMS: atom_id res chain seq x y z
N MET A 1 14.06 -20.25 -11.29
CA MET A 1 13.02 -19.20 -11.38
C MET A 1 12.92 -18.49 -10.04
N TYR A 2 13.01 -17.16 -10.00
CA TYR A 2 12.53 -16.42 -8.83
C TYR A 2 11.03 -16.69 -8.72
N LYS A 3 10.59 -17.24 -7.59
CA LYS A 3 9.17 -17.49 -7.31
C LYS A 3 8.68 -16.42 -6.34
N ILE A 4 7.41 -16.08 -6.44
CA ILE A 4 6.76 -15.21 -5.45
C ILE A 4 6.79 -15.93 -4.10
N ASN A 5 7.26 -15.24 -3.06
CA ASN A 5 7.22 -15.77 -1.71
C ASN A 5 5.86 -15.43 -1.08
N HIS A 6 4.92 -16.36 -1.17
CA HIS A 6 3.56 -16.15 -0.66
C HIS A 6 3.51 -15.87 0.84
N LYS A 7 4.46 -16.40 1.64
CA LYS A 7 4.54 -16.09 3.08
C LYS A 7 4.85 -14.61 3.33
N ALA A 8 5.80 -14.06 2.56
CA ALA A 8 6.13 -12.64 2.64
C ALA A 8 4.97 -11.76 2.14
N VAL A 9 4.28 -12.17 1.07
CA VAL A 9 3.09 -11.45 0.57
C VAL A 9 1.98 -11.42 1.63
N VAL A 10 1.66 -12.55 2.25
CA VAL A 10 0.64 -12.60 3.31
C VAL A 10 1.04 -11.71 4.50
N LEU A 11 2.31 -11.71 4.90
CA LEU A 11 2.78 -10.86 5.99
C LEU A 11 2.64 -9.36 5.66
N VAL A 12 3.07 -8.95 4.47
CA VAL A 12 2.93 -7.55 4.01
C VAL A 12 1.45 -7.17 3.97
N PHE A 13 0.60 -8.06 3.46
CA PHE A 13 -0.84 -7.82 3.40
C PHE A 13 -1.42 -7.57 4.81
N ILE A 14 -1.07 -8.40 5.79
CA ILE A 14 -1.53 -8.21 7.17
C ILE A 14 -1.08 -6.84 7.72
N PHE A 15 0.18 -6.45 7.53
CA PHE A 15 0.64 -5.14 7.97
C PHE A 15 -0.08 -3.99 7.26
N GLN A 16 -0.32 -4.10 5.95
CA GLN A 16 -1.07 -3.10 5.20
C GLN A 16 -2.52 -3.00 5.70
N MET A 17 -3.18 -4.11 6.04
CA MET A 17 -4.53 -4.09 6.62
C MET A 17 -4.55 -3.43 8.01
N VAL A 18 -3.56 -3.72 8.87
CA VAL A 18 -3.44 -3.08 10.19
C VAL A 18 -3.22 -1.57 10.04
N VAL A 19 -2.29 -1.16 9.18
CA VAL A 19 -2.04 0.26 8.89
C VAL A 19 -3.27 0.91 8.27
N GLY A 20 -4.02 0.20 7.41
CA GLY A 20 -5.26 0.68 6.82
C GLY A 20 -6.34 0.97 7.88
N GLY A 21 -6.47 0.09 8.87
CA GLY A 21 -7.35 0.31 10.01
C GLY A 21 -6.95 1.53 10.84
N ILE A 22 -5.65 1.70 11.13
CA ILE A 22 -5.13 2.87 11.87
C ILE A 22 -5.32 4.15 11.05
N TRP A 23 -5.04 4.09 9.75
CA TRP A 23 -5.20 5.21 8.83
C TRP A 23 -6.67 5.66 8.80
N TYR A 24 -7.61 4.73 8.65
CA TYR A 24 -9.06 5.02 8.68
C TYR A 24 -9.51 5.57 10.04
N ALA A 25 -9.03 5.02 11.15
CA ALA A 25 -9.33 5.56 12.48
C ALA A 25 -8.80 7.00 12.68
N SER A 26 -7.84 7.43 11.86
CA SER A 26 -7.23 8.76 11.89
C SER A 26 -7.80 9.71 10.82
N THR A 27 -8.96 9.40 10.24
CA THR A 27 -9.56 10.25 9.19
C THR A 27 -9.83 11.67 9.68
N PRO A 28 -9.31 12.71 8.99
CA PRO A 28 -9.57 14.10 9.32
C PRO A 28 -11.06 14.47 9.23
N PHE A 29 -11.52 15.36 10.11
CA PHE A 29 -12.91 15.83 10.14
C PHE A 29 -13.37 16.50 8.83
N SER A 30 -12.46 17.06 8.05
CA SER A 30 -12.70 17.61 6.70
C SER A 30 -13.32 16.59 5.74
N PHE A 31 -12.94 15.32 5.84
CA PHE A 31 -13.50 14.23 5.02
C PHE A 31 -14.85 13.71 5.53
N LEU A 32 -15.11 13.92 6.82
CA LEU A 32 -16.30 13.41 7.49
C LEU A 32 -17.49 14.35 7.31
N GLY A 33 -17.24 15.64 7.04
CA GLY A 33 -18.26 16.64 6.71
C GLY A 33 -19.33 16.86 7.78
N ARG A 34 -19.18 16.28 8.98
CA ARG A 34 -20.19 16.22 10.07
C ARG A 34 -19.54 16.07 11.45
N THR A 35 -20.35 16.28 12.49
CA THR A 35 -19.96 16.17 13.91
C THR A 35 -19.61 14.73 14.29
N ALA A 36 -18.56 14.56 15.10
CA ALA A 36 -17.98 13.27 15.51
C ALA A 36 -18.96 12.22 16.11
N LEU A 37 -20.17 12.63 16.49
CA LEU A 37 -21.23 11.77 17.03
C LEU A 37 -22.02 11.02 15.93
N GLU A 38 -22.15 11.56 14.72
CA GLU A 38 -22.85 10.87 13.61
C GLU A 38 -21.99 9.77 12.97
N ASP A 39 -20.65 9.89 13.02
CA ASP A 39 -19.73 8.94 12.41
C ASP A 39 -19.59 7.63 13.18
N MET A 40 -19.74 7.65 14.51
CA MET A 40 -19.75 6.40 15.29
C MET A 40 -20.89 5.46 14.89
N ALA A 41 -21.92 5.98 14.21
CA ALA A 41 -23.06 5.20 13.72
C ALA A 41 -22.90 4.68 12.28
N LYS A 42 -21.99 5.24 11.47
CA LYS A 42 -21.81 4.83 10.06
C LYS A 42 -20.52 4.05 9.88
N GLN A 43 -20.57 2.79 10.29
CA GLN A 43 -19.52 1.83 9.96
C GLN A 43 -19.38 1.67 8.44
N PRO A 44 -18.16 1.47 7.91
CA PRO A 44 -17.97 1.19 6.51
C PRO A 44 -18.75 -0.08 6.15
N THR A 45 -19.48 -0.03 5.03
CA THR A 45 -20.23 -1.20 4.57
C THR A 45 -19.28 -2.38 4.34
N VAL A 46 -19.76 -3.60 4.55
CA VAL A 46 -18.97 -4.82 4.29
C VAL A 46 -18.39 -4.82 2.88
N GLY A 47 -19.14 -4.31 1.89
CA GLY A 47 -18.67 -4.16 0.52
C GLY A 47 -17.45 -3.24 0.38
N MET A 48 -17.42 -2.11 1.08
CA MET A 48 -16.25 -1.20 1.07
C MET A 48 -15.02 -1.83 1.71
N VAL A 49 -15.19 -2.54 2.83
CA VAL A 49 -14.09 -3.25 3.51
C VAL A 49 -13.52 -4.35 2.62
N LEU A 50 -14.38 -5.13 1.97
CA LEU A 50 -13.97 -6.16 1.01
C LEU A 50 -13.26 -5.57 -0.21
N LEU A 51 -13.77 -4.47 -0.76
CA LEU A 51 -13.14 -3.77 -1.88
C LEU A 51 -11.75 -3.25 -1.50
N PHE A 52 -11.61 -2.65 -0.32
CA PHE A 52 -10.34 -2.17 0.19
C PHE A 52 -9.33 -3.31 0.37
N ALA A 53 -9.74 -4.41 0.97
CA ALA A 53 -8.91 -5.60 1.15
C ALA A 53 -8.48 -6.19 -0.21
N PHE A 54 -9.42 -6.31 -1.16
CA PHE A 54 -9.14 -6.84 -2.48
C PHE A 54 -8.19 -5.94 -3.28
N SER A 55 -8.43 -4.62 -3.30
CA SER A 55 -7.55 -3.66 -3.97
C SER A 55 -6.13 -3.67 -3.39
N THR A 56 -6.00 -3.73 -2.07
CA THR A 56 -4.70 -3.84 -1.39
C THR A 56 -3.99 -5.13 -1.78
N PHE A 57 -4.71 -6.25 -1.79
CA PHE A 57 -4.16 -7.55 -2.18
C PHE A 57 -3.70 -7.58 -3.64
N VAL A 58 -4.50 -7.07 -4.57
CA VAL A 58 -4.17 -7.02 -6.00
C VAL A 58 -2.94 -6.14 -6.24
N TYR A 59 -2.89 -4.96 -5.64
CA TYR A 59 -1.73 -4.06 -5.73
C TYR A 59 -0.45 -4.72 -5.20
N LEU A 60 -0.54 -5.37 -4.04
CA LEU A 60 0.59 -6.07 -3.44
C LEU A 60 1.06 -7.24 -4.31
N TYR A 61 0.14 -8.04 -4.83
CA TYR A 61 0.46 -9.18 -5.67
C TYR A 61 1.10 -8.75 -6.99
N PHE A 62 0.60 -7.67 -7.59
CA PHE A 62 1.21 -7.03 -8.76
C PHE A 62 2.65 -6.58 -8.46
N THR A 63 2.87 -5.93 -7.32
CA THR A 63 4.20 -5.48 -6.89
C THR A 63 5.17 -6.66 -6.71
N ALA A 64 4.71 -7.72 -6.05
CA ALA A 64 5.49 -8.94 -5.86
C ALA A 64 5.82 -9.64 -7.20
N TRP A 65 4.85 -9.70 -8.12
CA TRP A 65 5.05 -10.23 -9.47
C TRP A 65 6.09 -9.41 -10.25
N LEU A 66 6.00 -8.08 -10.19
CA LEU A 66 6.93 -7.19 -10.87
C LEU A 66 8.37 -7.39 -10.35
N LEU A 67 8.55 -7.45 -9.03
CA LEU A 67 9.84 -7.71 -8.40
C LEU A 67 10.47 -9.04 -8.80
N VAL A 68 9.65 -10.05 -9.12
CA VAL A 68 10.11 -11.34 -9.65
C VAL A 68 10.54 -11.24 -11.12
N LYS A 69 9.88 -10.38 -11.90
CA LYS A 69 10.20 -10.16 -13.32
C LYS A 69 11.48 -9.34 -13.51
N VAL A 70 11.77 -8.41 -12.60
CA VAL A 70 12.96 -7.56 -12.68
C VAL A 70 14.21 -8.32 -12.23
N LYS A 71 15.05 -8.69 -13.21
CA LYS A 71 16.35 -9.36 -13.01
C LYS A 71 17.48 -8.32 -12.90
N GLY A 72 18.60 -8.71 -12.29
CA GLY A 72 19.82 -7.89 -12.24
C GLY A 72 19.84 -6.78 -11.19
N LEU A 73 18.69 -6.39 -10.62
CA LEU A 73 18.67 -5.40 -9.53
C LEU A 73 19.10 -6.01 -8.20
N SER A 74 19.97 -5.28 -7.50
CA SER A 74 20.30 -5.50 -6.09
C SER A 74 19.06 -5.31 -5.20
N GLY A 75 19.13 -5.73 -3.94
CA GLY A 75 18.03 -5.51 -2.98
C GLY A 75 17.67 -4.02 -2.87
N PHE A 76 18.68 -3.14 -2.87
CA PHE A 76 18.50 -1.69 -2.84
C PHE A 76 17.89 -1.13 -4.13
N GLY A 77 18.29 -1.65 -5.29
CA GLY A 77 17.67 -1.28 -6.58
C GLY A 77 16.19 -1.67 -6.64
N ARG A 78 15.81 -2.81 -6.04
CA ARG A 78 14.41 -3.24 -5.93
C ARG A 78 13.59 -2.37 -5.00
N PHE A 79 14.18 -1.90 -3.90
CA PHE A 79 13.54 -0.93 -3.01
C PHE A 79 13.18 0.36 -3.76
N PHE A 80 14.16 0.95 -4.45
CA PHE A 80 13.92 2.18 -5.22
C PHE A 80 12.95 1.98 -6.39
N LEU A 81 12.92 0.80 -6.99
CA LEU A 81 11.95 0.48 -8.03
C LEU A 81 10.51 0.57 -7.49
N VAL A 82 10.24 -0.02 -6.32
CA VAL A 82 8.91 0.00 -5.70
C VAL A 82 8.53 1.44 -5.30
N MET A 83 9.44 2.16 -4.64
CA MET A 83 9.23 3.57 -4.26
C MET A 83 9.04 4.49 -5.48
N GLY A 84 9.80 4.26 -6.54
CA GLY A 84 9.71 5.03 -7.79
C GLY A 84 8.37 4.83 -8.48
N ILE A 85 7.89 3.59 -8.58
CA ILE A 85 6.56 3.30 -9.14
C ILE A 85 5.48 4.02 -8.34
N TRP A 86 5.56 4.00 -7.01
CA TRP A 86 4.62 4.74 -6.19
C TRP A 86 4.67 6.25 -6.45
N LEU A 87 5.86 6.87 -6.53
CA LEU A 87 6.00 8.29 -6.86
C LEU A 87 5.40 8.63 -8.22
N PHE A 88 5.66 7.81 -9.25
CA PHE A 88 5.12 8.03 -10.60
C PHE A 88 3.60 7.85 -10.68
N ILE A 89 3.00 7.06 -9.80
CA ILE A 89 1.55 6.94 -9.69
C ILE A 89 1.00 8.11 -8.88
N VAL A 90 1.60 8.44 -7.74
CA VAL A 90 1.05 9.40 -6.77
C VAL A 90 1.20 10.85 -7.20
N VAL A 91 2.34 11.27 -7.75
CA VAL A 91 2.56 12.67 -8.15
C VAL A 91 1.52 13.17 -9.16
N PRO A 92 1.22 12.48 -10.27
CA PRO A 92 0.17 12.96 -11.18
C PRO A 92 -1.22 12.89 -10.54
N ASN A 93 -1.48 11.91 -9.67
CA ASN A 93 -2.74 11.84 -8.94
C ASN A 93 -2.90 12.96 -7.90
N TYR A 94 -1.81 13.39 -7.25
CA TYR A 94 -1.80 14.55 -6.34
C TYR A 94 -2.25 15.80 -7.08
N ILE A 95 -1.63 16.08 -8.23
CA ILE A 95 -1.95 17.25 -9.06
C ILE A 95 -3.41 17.16 -9.53
N PHE A 96 -3.85 15.99 -9.99
CA PHE A 96 -5.22 15.80 -10.46
C PHE A 96 -6.25 15.99 -9.34
N VAL A 97 -6.05 15.36 -8.18
CA VAL A 97 -6.97 15.43 -7.04
C VAL A 97 -7.00 16.84 -6.46
N PHE A 98 -5.85 17.50 -6.31
CA PHE A 98 -5.79 18.87 -5.81
C PHE A 98 -6.54 19.86 -6.72
N ILE A 99 -6.33 19.74 -8.04
CA ILE A 99 -6.96 20.64 -9.02
C ILE A 99 -8.46 20.36 -9.18
N ASN A 100 -8.88 19.09 -9.25
CA ASN A 100 -10.26 18.73 -9.62
C ASN A 100 -11.20 18.50 -8.44
N LEU A 101 -10.68 18.10 -7.27
CA LEU A 101 -11.50 17.82 -6.09
C LEU A 101 -11.41 18.93 -5.03
N HIS A 102 -10.62 19.99 -5.28
CA HIS A 102 -10.46 21.15 -4.40
C HIS A 102 -10.15 20.78 -2.94
N LEU A 103 -9.45 19.67 -2.72
CA LEU A 103 -9.04 19.25 -1.39
C LEU A 103 -7.90 20.13 -0.87
N SER A 104 -7.89 20.36 0.44
CA SER A 104 -6.78 21.07 1.09
C SER A 104 -5.49 20.24 0.98
N GLU A 105 -4.33 20.90 1.04
CA GLU A 105 -3.03 20.21 0.98
C GLU A 105 -2.92 19.10 2.05
N SER A 106 -3.38 19.38 3.27
CA SER A 106 -3.41 18.41 4.38
C SER A 106 -4.27 17.18 4.08
N ASP A 107 -5.40 17.37 3.39
CA ASP A 107 -6.32 16.30 3.04
C ASP A 107 -5.72 15.39 1.97
N VAL A 108 -5.08 15.98 0.96
CA VAL A 108 -4.39 15.21 -0.08
C VAL A 108 -3.20 14.45 0.51
N LEU A 109 -2.41 15.07 1.40
CA LEU A 109 -1.32 14.39 2.10
C LEU A 109 -1.83 13.21 2.94
N TYR A 110 -2.95 13.39 3.65
CA TYR A 110 -3.59 12.31 4.39
C TYR A 110 -4.00 11.16 3.47
N LEU A 111 -4.66 11.43 2.34
CA LEU A 111 -5.04 10.39 1.36
C LEU A 111 -3.83 9.61 0.82
N LEU A 112 -2.74 10.31 0.54
CA LEU A 112 -1.53 9.71 -0.02
C LEU A 112 -0.70 8.95 1.01
N SER A 113 -0.83 9.29 2.30
CA SER A 113 -0.05 8.70 3.38
C SER A 113 -0.22 7.18 3.47
N TYR A 114 -1.44 6.66 3.30
CA TYR A 114 -1.68 5.21 3.31
C TYR A 114 -0.93 4.50 2.19
N GLY A 115 -0.97 5.06 0.98
CA GLY A 115 -0.23 4.53 -0.16
C GLY A 115 1.27 4.56 0.08
N ALA A 116 1.78 5.67 0.64
CA ALA A 116 3.21 5.83 0.95
C ALA A 116 3.71 4.77 1.94
N VAL A 117 2.99 4.60 3.06
CA VAL A 117 3.36 3.62 4.09
C VAL A 117 3.21 2.20 3.55
N SER A 118 2.14 1.90 2.82
CA SER A 118 1.93 0.59 2.21
C SER A 118 3.02 0.22 1.22
N CYS A 119 3.46 1.19 0.42
CA CYS A 119 4.58 1.06 -0.51
C CYS A 119 5.89 0.82 0.24
N ALA A 120 6.18 1.60 1.29
CA ALA A 120 7.39 1.44 2.09
C ALA A 120 7.46 0.04 2.74
N ILE A 121 6.36 -0.45 3.32
CA ILE A 121 6.27 -1.81 3.88
C ILE A 121 6.60 -2.86 2.81
N ALA A 122 5.97 -2.75 1.63
CA ALA A 122 6.22 -3.67 0.52
C ALA A 122 7.67 -3.60 0.02
N ALA A 123 8.24 -2.40 -0.11
CA ALA A 123 9.60 -2.15 -0.58
C ALA A 123 10.66 -2.66 0.40
N ILE A 124 10.37 -2.71 1.70
CA ILE A 124 11.28 -3.25 2.72
C ILE A 124 11.17 -4.78 2.74
N ILE A 125 9.95 -5.31 2.89
CA ILE A 125 9.77 -6.73 3.20
C ILE A 125 9.96 -7.61 1.96
N LEU A 126 9.40 -7.25 0.80
CA LEU A 126 9.44 -8.13 -0.38
C LEU A 126 10.85 -8.33 -0.96
N PRO A 127 11.72 -7.29 -1.07
CA PRO A 127 13.07 -7.47 -1.58
C PRO A 127 14.01 -8.18 -0.60
N LEU A 128 13.81 -7.97 0.71
CA LEU A 128 14.68 -8.52 1.77
C LEU A 128 14.30 -9.97 2.13
N TRP A 129 13.02 -10.34 2.04
CA TRP A 129 12.55 -11.69 2.34
C TRP A 129 12.72 -12.64 1.15
N ARG A 130 13.96 -12.82 0.70
CA ARG A 130 14.29 -13.90 -0.23
C ARG A 130 13.89 -15.24 0.40
N SER A 131 13.21 -16.09 -0.37
CA SER A 131 13.04 -17.51 -0.03
C SER A 131 14.41 -18.05 0.36
N SER A 132 14.58 -18.42 1.64
CA SER A 132 15.77 -19.12 2.11
C SER A 132 16.02 -20.26 1.13
N ARG A 133 17.14 -20.19 0.40
CA ARG A 133 17.56 -21.36 -0.39
C ARG A 133 17.98 -22.36 0.68
N SER A 134 17.29 -23.49 0.77
CA SER A 134 17.78 -24.64 1.50
C SER A 134 19.24 -24.83 1.07
N ILE A 135 20.17 -24.68 2.01
CA ILE A 135 21.60 -24.98 1.82
C ILE A 135 21.78 -26.49 1.56
N PHE A 136 20.77 -27.29 1.89
CA PHE A 136 20.66 -28.68 1.50
C PHE A 136 19.89 -28.80 0.19
N LYS A 137 20.64 -28.75 -0.91
CA LYS A 137 20.21 -29.30 -2.19
C LYS A 137 21.36 -30.16 -2.69
N ASP A 138 21.20 -31.46 -2.50
CA ASP A 138 21.94 -32.50 -3.22
C ASP A 138 21.80 -32.31 -4.74
#